data_AF-A0A523S3R0-F1
#
_entry.id   AF-A0A523S3R0-F1
#
_cell.length_a   1.000
_cell.length_b   1.000
_cell.length_c   1.000
_cell.angle_alpha   90.00
_cell.angle_beta   90.00
_cell.angle_gamma   90.00
#
_symmetry.space_group_name_H-M   'P 1'
#
loop_
_entity.id
_entity.type
_entity.pdbx_description
1 polymer ?
#
loop_
_entity_poly.entity_id
_entity_poly.type
_entity_poly.pdbx_seq_one_letter_code
_entity_poly.pdbx_strand_id
1 'polypeptide(L)'
;MSAERIEMGVGQDKSEDGTPANLWKYFVHGLVFALFMLGFPFFMDVVLLGSIYGGSLNALLGGLIIVFIMLLFGFGFFNSHLARYLWDVNPKMTLTSWLGQGLLVLLMLPLFGFIYYMIIVLLWGFGSPPAVLSAVVLFFLDAIASGYIGRHVAAEFEGQREGVEELASVADRHIPCPHCGSLFMCRSSMVGPNGDVICPHCQEAVVVPVEGPRPEHSDREWKPESSRW
;
A
#
# COMPACT_ATOMS: atom_id res chain seq x y z
N MET A 1 -43.09 12.43 10.73
CA MET A 1 -41.96 12.75 9.84
C MET A 1 -40.70 12.74 10.68
N SER A 2 -40.04 11.59 10.72
CA SER A 2 -38.84 11.33 11.50
C SER A 2 -37.62 11.79 10.70
N ALA A 3 -36.85 12.72 11.25
CA ALA A 3 -35.57 13.12 10.71
C ALA A 3 -34.59 11.93 10.79
N GLU A 4 -34.29 11.34 9.65
CA GLU A 4 -33.29 10.30 9.49
C GLU A 4 -31.92 10.97 9.66
N ARG A 5 -31.35 10.82 10.84
CA ARG A 5 -30.04 11.34 11.19
C ARG A 5 -29.01 10.54 10.38
N ILE A 6 -28.55 11.13 9.28
CA ILE A 6 -27.39 10.66 8.52
C ILE A 6 -26.20 10.74 9.46
N GLU A 7 -25.87 9.61 10.11
CA GLU A 7 -24.60 9.45 10.78
C GLU A 7 -23.54 9.47 9.70
N MET A 8 -23.00 10.67 9.44
CA MET A 8 -21.72 10.82 8.77
C MET A 8 -20.71 10.09 9.65
N GLY A 9 -20.50 8.82 9.34
CA GLY A 9 -19.36 8.04 9.79
C GLY A 9 -18.13 8.75 9.28
N VAL A 10 -17.67 9.75 10.05
CA VAL A 10 -16.31 10.21 10.01
C VAL A 10 -15.50 8.93 10.15
N GLY A 11 -14.91 8.48 9.04
CA GLY A 11 -13.96 7.39 9.03
C GLY A 11 -12.92 7.79 10.06
N GLN A 12 -13.07 7.28 11.27
CA GLN A 12 -12.01 7.27 12.24
C GLN A 12 -10.97 6.39 11.58
N ASP A 13 -10.10 7.03 10.80
CA ASP A 13 -8.79 6.51 10.49
C ASP A 13 -8.22 6.09 11.83
N LYS A 14 -8.34 4.80 12.11
CA LYS A 14 -7.81 4.16 13.30
C LYS A 14 -6.32 4.40 13.21
N SER A 15 -5.87 5.44 13.91
CA SER A 15 -4.46 5.76 14.17
C SER A 15 -3.80 4.71 15.08
N GLU A 16 -4.21 3.44 14.96
CA GLU A 16 -3.65 2.27 15.65
C GLU A 16 -2.26 1.90 15.10
N ASP A 17 -1.79 2.55 14.04
CA ASP A 17 -0.55 2.27 13.33
C ASP A 17 0.72 2.39 14.19
N GLY A 18 0.65 3.16 15.29
CA GLY A 18 1.75 3.34 16.23
C GLY A 18 1.66 2.53 17.52
N THR A 19 0.63 1.68 17.70
CA THR A 19 0.52 0.93 18.97
C THR A 19 1.62 -0.15 19.05
N PRO A 20 2.30 -0.33 20.20
CA PRO A 20 3.31 -1.38 20.38
C PRO A 20 2.74 -2.78 20.14
N ALA A 21 1.42 -2.94 20.24
CA ALA A 21 0.68 -4.15 19.90
C ALA A 21 0.81 -4.56 18.42
N ASN A 22 1.16 -3.65 17.51
CA ASN A 22 1.34 -3.93 16.09
C ASN A 22 2.80 -4.22 15.70
N LEU A 23 3.78 -3.99 16.59
CA LEU A 23 5.19 -4.18 16.29
C LEU A 23 5.52 -5.64 15.90
N TRP A 24 4.92 -6.60 16.59
CA TRP A 24 5.14 -8.02 16.29
C TRP A 24 4.58 -8.41 14.91
N LYS A 25 3.50 -7.78 14.44
CA LYS A 25 2.95 -8.02 13.09
C LYS A 25 3.91 -7.55 12.01
N TYR A 26 4.51 -6.36 12.20
CA TYR A 26 5.58 -5.87 11.31
C TYR A 26 6.76 -6.84 11.30
N PHE A 27 7.23 -7.24 12.49
CA PHE A 27 8.33 -8.19 12.60
C PHE A 27 8.03 -9.53 11.89
N VAL A 28 6.86 -10.14 12.11
CA VAL A 28 6.47 -11.40 11.46
C VAL A 28 6.38 -11.23 9.95
N HIS A 29 5.78 -10.14 9.46
CA HIS A 29 5.67 -9.88 8.04
C HIS A 29 7.07 -9.79 7.39
N GLY A 30 7.96 -8.94 7.90
CA GLY A 30 9.28 -8.78 7.30
C GLY A 30 10.25 -9.92 7.60
N LEU A 31 10.03 -10.71 8.66
CA LEU A 31 10.80 -11.95 8.89
C LEU A 31 10.61 -12.93 7.73
N VAL A 32 9.41 -13.04 7.17
CA VAL A 32 9.17 -13.88 5.98
C VAL A 32 9.98 -13.37 4.78
N PHE A 33 10.04 -12.05 4.57
CA PHE A 33 10.88 -11.46 3.51
C PHE A 33 12.38 -11.69 3.76
N ALA A 34 12.84 -11.55 4.99
CA ALA A 34 14.23 -11.78 5.34
C ALA A 34 14.64 -13.25 5.13
N LEU A 35 13.78 -14.21 5.51
CA LEU A 35 14.02 -15.63 5.24
C LEU A 35 14.00 -15.94 3.74
N PHE A 36 13.10 -15.31 2.98
CA PHE A 36 13.05 -15.45 1.54
C PHE A 36 14.34 -14.91 0.88
N MET A 37 14.83 -13.76 1.32
CA MET A 37 16.11 -13.19 0.87
C MET A 37 17.31 -14.04 1.29
N LEU A 38 17.27 -14.70 2.44
CA LEU A 38 18.32 -15.64 2.86
C LEU A 38 18.38 -16.88 1.96
N GLY A 39 17.25 -17.27 1.35
CA GLY A 39 17.21 -18.34 0.34
C GLY A 39 17.85 -17.94 -1.00
N PHE A 40 17.85 -16.64 -1.35
CA PHE A 40 18.29 -16.15 -2.66
C PHE A 40 19.75 -16.51 -3.02
N PRO A 41 20.76 -16.37 -2.13
CA PRO A 41 22.11 -16.82 -2.39
C PRO A 41 22.21 -18.28 -2.83
N PHE A 42 21.44 -19.19 -2.22
CA PHE A 42 21.43 -20.60 -2.62
C PHE A 42 20.92 -20.81 -4.05
N PHE A 43 19.88 -20.07 -4.45
CA PHE A 43 19.39 -20.11 -5.83
C PHE A 43 20.41 -19.53 -6.81
N MET A 44 21.10 -18.46 -6.41
CA MET A 44 22.17 -17.86 -7.21
C MET A 44 23.35 -18.81 -7.38
N ASP A 45 23.74 -19.54 -6.34
CA ASP A 45 24.80 -20.56 -6.42
C ASP A 45 24.44 -21.66 -7.42
N VAL A 46 23.19 -22.12 -7.43
CA VAL A 46 22.71 -23.13 -8.41
C VAL A 46 22.76 -22.58 -9.83
N VAL A 47 22.32 -21.33 -10.06
CA VAL A 47 22.39 -20.68 -11.38
C VAL A 47 23.84 -20.51 -11.84
N LEU A 48 24.73 -20.05 -10.95
CA LEU A 48 26.14 -19.88 -11.23
C LEU A 48 26.80 -21.22 -11.54
N LEU A 49 26.56 -22.25 -10.74
CA LEU A 49 27.10 -23.59 -10.95
C LEU A 49 26.62 -24.17 -12.30
N GLY A 50 25.32 -24.04 -12.59
CA GLY A 50 24.76 -24.44 -13.88
C GLY A 50 25.39 -23.69 -15.05
N SER A 51 25.69 -22.39 -14.90
CA SER A 51 26.35 -21.59 -15.93
C SER A 51 27.80 -22.01 -16.17
N ILE A 52 28.53 -22.38 -15.12
CA ILE A 52 29.92 -22.86 -15.20
C ILE A 52 29.97 -24.18 -15.97
N TYR A 53 29.08 -25.13 -15.67
CA TYR A 53 29.05 -26.41 -16.38
C TYR A 53 28.43 -26.35 -17.77
N GLY A 54 27.46 -25.45 -17.98
CA GLY A 54 26.80 -25.26 -19.28
C GLY A 54 27.60 -24.38 -20.25
N GLY A 55 28.58 -23.62 -19.75
CA GLY A 55 29.57 -22.88 -20.55
C GLY A 55 29.03 -21.76 -21.45
N SER A 56 27.74 -21.39 -21.34
CA SER A 56 27.13 -20.38 -22.22
C SER A 56 26.60 -19.18 -21.44
N LEU A 57 26.92 -17.97 -21.93
CA LEU A 57 26.36 -16.72 -21.42
C LEU A 57 24.82 -16.72 -21.44
N ASN A 58 24.23 -17.39 -22.44
CA ASN A 58 22.78 -17.55 -22.57
C ASN A 58 22.17 -18.34 -21.40
N ALA A 59 22.85 -19.39 -20.92
CA ALA A 59 22.38 -20.15 -19.75
C ALA A 59 22.43 -19.29 -18.47
N LEU A 60 23.49 -18.51 -18.29
CA LEU A 60 23.60 -17.57 -17.16
C LEU A 60 22.46 -16.54 -17.20
N LEU A 61 22.29 -15.84 -18.32
CA LEU A 61 21.24 -14.82 -18.48
C LEU A 61 19.84 -15.41 -18.30
N GLY A 62 19.57 -16.57 -18.90
CA GLY A 62 18.31 -17.27 -18.72
C GLY A 62 18.03 -17.62 -17.26
N GLY A 63 19.03 -18.14 -16.54
CA GLY A 63 18.92 -18.44 -15.11
C GLY A 63 18.64 -17.20 -14.26
N LEU A 64 19.35 -16.09 -14.52
CA LEU A 64 19.14 -14.82 -13.80
C LEU A 64 17.73 -14.27 -14.02
N ILE A 65 17.21 -14.32 -15.25
CA ILE A 65 15.85 -13.87 -15.57
C ILE A 65 14.83 -14.73 -14.82
N ILE A 66 14.99 -16.06 -14.81
CA ILE A 66 14.08 -16.97 -14.11
C ILE A 66 14.07 -16.67 -12.61
N VAL A 67 15.25 -16.54 -11.98
CA VAL A 67 15.34 -16.22 -10.55
C VAL A 67 14.72 -14.85 -10.26
N PHE A 68 14.95 -13.85 -11.10
CA PHE A 68 14.36 -12.53 -10.93
C PHE A 68 12.83 -12.56 -11.01
N ILE A 69 12.26 -13.27 -11.99
CA ILE A 69 10.81 -13.47 -12.10
C ILE A 69 10.27 -14.20 -10.86
N MET A 70 10.94 -15.27 -10.42
CA MET A 70 10.56 -16.00 -9.21
C MET A 70 10.59 -15.11 -7.96
N LEU A 71 11.58 -14.23 -7.83
CA LEU A 71 11.65 -13.26 -6.74
C LEU A 71 10.46 -12.30 -6.77
N LEU A 72 10.17 -11.68 -7.93
CA LEU A 72 9.05 -10.74 -8.06
C LEU A 72 7.72 -11.40 -7.68
N PHE A 73 7.42 -12.56 -8.26
CA PHE A 73 6.19 -13.28 -7.92
C PHE A 73 6.16 -13.78 -6.48
N GLY A 74 7.30 -14.25 -5.95
CA GLY A 74 7.42 -14.69 -4.56
C GLY A 74 7.12 -13.57 -3.58
N PHE A 75 7.76 -12.41 -3.75
CA PHE A 75 7.50 -11.24 -2.92
C PHE A 75 6.05 -10.77 -3.02
N GLY A 76 5.51 -10.64 -4.23
CA GLY A 76 4.12 -10.23 -4.41
C GLY A 76 3.11 -11.19 -3.78
N PHE A 77 3.34 -12.50 -3.98
CA PHE A 77 2.51 -13.56 -3.41
C PHE A 77 2.52 -13.51 -1.87
N PHE A 78 3.70 -13.53 -1.25
CA PHE A 78 3.81 -13.52 0.20
C PHE A 78 3.30 -12.20 0.79
N ASN A 79 3.63 -11.05 0.18
CA ASN A 79 3.14 -9.75 0.62
C ASN A 79 1.62 -9.70 0.65
N SER A 80 0.97 -10.16 -0.43
CA SER A 80 -0.50 -10.14 -0.53
C SER A 80 -1.16 -11.00 0.55
N HIS A 81 -0.60 -12.20 0.82
CA HIS A 81 -1.16 -13.11 1.83
C HIS A 81 -0.91 -12.59 3.25
N LEU A 82 0.32 -12.15 3.55
CA LEU A 82 0.67 -11.60 4.86
C LEU A 82 -0.12 -10.31 5.16
N ALA A 83 -0.35 -9.47 4.15
CA ALA A 83 -1.21 -8.30 4.25
C ALA A 83 -2.62 -8.67 4.69
N ARG A 84 -3.25 -9.65 4.03
CA ARG A 84 -4.58 -10.14 4.41
C ARG A 84 -4.62 -10.74 5.80
N TYR A 85 -3.66 -11.61 6.14
CA TYR A 85 -3.70 -12.34 7.42
C TYR A 85 -3.33 -11.49 8.64
N LEU A 86 -2.38 -10.56 8.50
CA LEU A 86 -1.88 -9.78 9.64
C LEU A 86 -2.58 -8.42 9.76
N TRP A 87 -2.95 -7.83 8.63
CA TRP A 87 -3.37 -6.42 8.55
C TRP A 87 -4.82 -6.23 8.08
N ASP A 88 -5.51 -7.31 7.69
CA ASP A 88 -6.86 -7.26 7.11
C ASP A 88 -6.95 -6.38 5.84
N VAL A 89 -5.80 -6.14 5.19
CA VAL A 89 -5.72 -5.46 3.91
C VAL A 89 -6.03 -6.49 2.84
N ASN A 90 -6.97 -6.20 1.94
CA ASN A 90 -7.44 -7.13 0.91
C ASN A 90 -6.93 -6.76 -0.48
N PRO A 91 -5.62 -6.93 -0.78
CA PRO A 91 -5.09 -6.62 -2.09
C PRO A 91 -5.68 -7.53 -3.17
N LYS A 92 -5.75 -7.00 -4.39
CA LYS A 92 -6.14 -7.78 -5.58
C LYS A 92 -5.21 -8.98 -5.75
N MET A 93 -5.75 -10.19 -5.82
CA MET A 93 -4.97 -11.43 -5.98
C MET A 93 -4.81 -11.82 -7.45
N THR A 94 -4.44 -10.85 -8.29
CA THR A 94 -4.19 -11.05 -9.73
C THR A 94 -2.70 -11.15 -10.01
N LEU A 95 -2.30 -11.83 -11.11
CA LEU A 95 -0.90 -11.90 -11.53
C LEU A 95 -0.25 -10.52 -11.69
N THR A 96 -1.00 -9.55 -12.21
CA THR A 96 -0.55 -8.16 -12.37
C THR A 96 -0.29 -7.49 -11.02
N SER A 97 -1.15 -7.73 -10.01
CA SER A 97 -0.94 -7.19 -8.67
C SER A 97 0.24 -7.85 -7.97
N TRP A 98 0.40 -9.18 -8.09
CA TRP A 98 1.58 -9.85 -7.53
C TRP A 98 2.87 -9.32 -8.15
N LEU A 99 2.91 -9.15 -9.48
CA LEU A 99 4.07 -8.57 -10.14
C LEU A 99 4.35 -7.13 -9.67
N GLY A 100 3.31 -6.29 -9.55
CA GLY A 100 3.43 -4.91 -9.10
C GLY A 100 3.90 -4.78 -7.65
N GLN A 101 3.29 -5.55 -6.73
CA GLN A 101 3.70 -5.60 -5.33
C GLN A 101 5.13 -6.11 -5.19
N GLY A 102 5.47 -7.20 -5.88
CA GLY A 102 6.80 -7.77 -5.88
C GLY A 102 7.86 -6.79 -6.37
N LEU A 103 7.57 -6.06 -7.44
CA LEU A 103 8.47 -5.05 -7.99
C LEU A 103 8.67 -3.88 -7.01
N LEU A 104 7.59 -3.36 -6.40
CA LEU A 104 7.69 -2.27 -5.44
C LEU A 104 8.44 -2.69 -4.17
N VAL A 105 8.15 -3.87 -3.62
CA VAL A 105 8.89 -4.40 -2.46
C VAL A 105 10.37 -4.58 -2.82
N LEU A 106 10.68 -5.20 -3.96
CA LEU A 106 12.06 -5.41 -4.40
C LEU A 106 12.83 -4.11 -4.64
N LEU A 107 12.16 -3.05 -5.07
CA LEU A 107 12.77 -1.73 -5.26
C LEU A 107 12.98 -0.98 -3.94
N MET A 108 12.06 -1.16 -2.98
CA MET A 108 12.11 -0.48 -1.68
C MET A 108 13.07 -1.14 -0.69
N LEU A 109 13.18 -2.47 -0.69
CA LEU A 109 14.05 -3.21 0.25
C LEU A 109 15.53 -2.77 0.21
N PRO A 110 16.18 -2.62 -0.96
CA PRO A 110 17.58 -2.20 -1.03
C PRO A 110 17.86 -0.82 -0.44
N LEU A 111 16.88 0.08 -0.41
CA LEU A 111 17.06 1.43 0.16
C LEU A 111 17.45 1.37 1.64
N PHE A 112 16.90 0.41 2.38
CA PHE A 112 17.22 0.16 3.78
C PHE A 112 18.37 -0.85 3.91
N GLY A 113 18.31 -1.94 3.13
CA GLY A 113 19.31 -3.01 3.17
C GLY A 113 20.72 -2.54 2.83
N PHE A 114 20.88 -1.58 1.91
CA PHE A 114 22.19 -1.03 1.55
C PHE A 114 22.87 -0.33 2.73
N ILE A 115 22.12 0.47 3.50
CA ILE A 115 22.66 1.17 4.68
C ILE A 115 23.12 0.15 5.72
N TYR A 116 22.32 -0.88 5.98
CA TYR A 116 22.67 -1.94 6.94
C TYR A 116 23.88 -2.74 6.48
N TYR A 117 23.96 -3.07 5.19
CA TYR A 117 25.11 -3.75 4.61
C TYR A 117 26.40 -2.93 4.77
N MET A 118 26.36 -1.61 4.51
CA MET A 118 27.51 -0.72 4.72
C MET A 118 27.97 -0.68 6.18
N ILE A 119 27.03 -0.64 7.14
CA ILE A 119 27.35 -0.69 8.58
C ILE A 119 28.04 -2.01 8.93
N ILE A 120 27.50 -3.14 8.46
CA ILE A 120 28.09 -4.47 8.69
C ILE A 120 29.52 -4.51 8.15
N VAL A 121 29.74 -4.13 6.88
CA VAL A 121 31.06 -4.14 6.24
C VAL A 121 32.07 -3.27 7.02
N LEU A 122 31.66 -2.10 7.49
CA LEU A 122 32.50 -1.24 8.31
C LEU A 122 32.89 -1.92 9.63
N LEU A 123 31.93 -2.56 10.29
CA LEU A 123 32.15 -3.23 11.59
C LEU A 123 32.97 -4.51 11.49
N TRP A 124 32.95 -5.20 10.35
CA TRP A 124 33.83 -6.34 10.07
C TRP A 124 35.32 -5.95 10.15
N GLY A 125 35.68 -4.69 9.88
CA GLY A 125 37.04 -4.18 10.05
C GLY A 125 37.53 -4.15 11.51
N PHE A 126 36.63 -4.19 12.49
CA PHE A 126 36.95 -4.19 13.93
C PHE A 126 36.98 -5.60 14.54
N GLY A 127 36.80 -6.65 13.73
CA GLY A 127 36.79 -8.05 14.14
C GLY A 127 35.40 -8.69 14.13
N SER A 128 35.35 -10.02 14.29
CA SER A 128 34.12 -10.78 14.11
C SER A 128 33.06 -10.61 15.22
N PRO A 129 33.40 -10.50 16.53
CA PRO A 129 32.36 -10.39 17.56
C PRO A 129 31.44 -9.15 17.43
N PRO A 130 31.95 -7.91 17.25
CA PRO A 130 31.08 -6.74 17.08
C PRO A 130 30.27 -6.81 15.79
N ALA A 131 30.85 -7.33 14.70
CA ALA A 131 30.14 -7.48 13.43
C ALA A 131 28.96 -8.46 13.55
N VAL A 132 29.14 -9.59 14.23
CA VAL A 132 28.07 -10.58 14.44
C VAL A 132 26.96 -10.00 15.32
N LEU A 133 27.30 -9.34 16.43
CA LEU A 133 26.31 -8.73 17.31
C LEU A 133 25.49 -7.66 16.57
N SER A 134 26.16 -6.81 15.79
CA SER A 134 25.49 -5.78 14.99
C SER A 134 24.65 -6.38 13.86
N ALA A 135 25.10 -7.45 13.21
CA ALA A 135 24.30 -8.14 12.20
C ALA A 135 22.99 -8.69 12.78
N VAL A 136 23.01 -9.25 13.98
CA VAL A 136 21.79 -9.72 14.67
C VAL A 136 20.85 -8.54 14.93
N VAL A 137 21.34 -7.44 15.52
CA VAL A 137 20.49 -6.26 15.81
C VAL A 137 19.91 -5.66 14.53
N LEU A 138 20.73 -5.49 13.50
CA LEU A 138 20.30 -4.94 12.22
C LEU A 138 19.31 -5.85 11.51
N PHE A 139 19.44 -7.18 11.63
CA PHE A 139 18.45 -8.13 11.12
C PHE A 139 17.06 -7.93 11.73
N PHE A 140 16.97 -7.70 13.05
CA PHE A 140 15.68 -7.41 13.69
C PHE A 140 15.08 -6.08 13.21
N LEU A 141 15.89 -5.04 13.05
CA LEU A 141 15.45 -3.74 12.54
C LEU A 141 14.99 -3.84 11.09
N ASP A 142 15.74 -4.57 10.26
CA ASP A 142 15.42 -4.82 8.86
C ASP A 142 14.12 -5.61 8.70
N ALA A 143 13.88 -6.62 9.54
CA ALA A 143 12.60 -7.34 9.55
C ALA A 143 11.43 -6.42 9.89
N ILE A 144 11.56 -5.51 10.86
CA ILE A 144 10.49 -4.55 11.17
C ILE A 144 10.27 -3.58 10.02
N ALA A 145 11.33 -3.00 9.46
CA ALA A 145 11.27 -2.07 8.34
C ALA A 145 10.66 -2.72 7.09
N SER A 146 11.08 -3.94 6.77
CA SER A 146 10.56 -4.73 5.66
C SER A 146 9.08 -5.05 5.81
N GLY A 147 8.63 -5.38 7.03
CA GLY A 147 7.21 -5.59 7.31
C GLY A 147 6.39 -4.31 7.18
N TYR A 148 6.94 -3.16 7.59
CA TYR A 148 6.33 -1.85 7.40
C TYR A 148 6.14 -1.55 5.91
N ILE A 149 7.19 -1.73 5.10
CA ILE A 149 7.14 -1.54 3.64
C ILE A 149 6.09 -2.47 3.03
N GLY A 150 6.10 -3.76 3.36
CA GLY A 150 5.16 -4.74 2.82
C GLY A 150 3.71 -4.35 3.04
N ARG A 151 3.36 -3.95 4.27
CA ARG A 151 2.02 -3.45 4.61
C ARG A 151 1.61 -2.28 3.71
N HIS A 152 2.47 -1.26 3.59
CA HIS A 152 2.15 -0.06 2.82
C HIS A 152 2.03 -0.37 1.33
N VAL A 153 2.96 -1.18 0.79
CA VAL A 153 2.87 -1.63 -0.60
C VAL A 153 1.57 -2.39 -0.83
N ALA A 154 1.14 -3.29 0.06
CA ALA A 154 -0.11 -4.04 -0.13
C ALA A 154 -1.36 -3.14 -0.15
N ALA A 155 -1.39 -2.11 0.68
CA ALA A 155 -2.52 -1.17 0.77
C ALA A 155 -2.78 -0.45 -0.57
N GLU A 156 -1.72 -0.11 -1.32
CA GLU A 156 -1.85 0.49 -2.66
C GLU A 156 -2.53 -0.44 -3.69
N PHE A 157 -2.56 -1.75 -3.43
CA PHE A 157 -3.20 -2.73 -4.33
C PHE A 157 -4.57 -3.23 -3.84
N GLU A 158 -5.12 -2.66 -2.76
CA GLU A 158 -6.48 -2.95 -2.29
C GLU A 158 -7.54 -2.53 -3.33
N GLY A 159 -7.18 -1.65 -4.27
CA GLY A 159 -7.97 -1.34 -5.44
C GLY A 159 -9.27 -0.60 -5.17
N GLN A 160 -9.47 -0.16 -3.92
CA GLN A 160 -10.59 0.69 -3.50
C GLN A 160 -10.24 2.19 -3.46
N ARG A 161 -8.95 2.56 -3.48
CA ARG A 161 -8.54 3.98 -3.40
C ARG A 161 -8.62 4.77 -4.71
N GLU A 162 -8.40 4.13 -5.86
CA GLU A 162 -8.33 4.84 -7.15
C GLU A 162 -9.70 5.29 -7.71
N GLY A 163 -10.82 4.94 -7.06
CA GLY A 163 -12.15 5.16 -7.64
C GLY A 163 -12.90 6.42 -7.23
N VAL A 164 -12.64 6.99 -6.04
CA VAL A 164 -13.54 8.03 -5.48
C VAL A 164 -12.81 9.21 -4.82
N GLU A 165 -11.58 9.03 -4.31
CA GLU A 165 -10.93 10.08 -3.50
C GLU A 165 -9.64 10.67 -4.12
N GLU A 166 -9.00 9.99 -5.09
CA GLU A 166 -7.71 10.44 -5.64
C GLU A 166 -7.82 11.27 -6.93
N LEU A 167 -9.05 11.58 -7.35
CA LEU A 167 -9.32 12.95 -7.75
C LEU A 167 -9.62 13.71 -6.46
N ALA A 168 -8.56 14.02 -5.72
CA ALA A 168 -8.54 15.14 -4.80
C ALA A 168 -9.04 16.32 -5.61
N SER A 169 -10.32 16.52 -5.40
CA SER A 169 -11.24 17.45 -5.98
C SER A 169 -10.53 18.73 -6.42
N VAL A 170 -10.49 18.91 -7.73
CA VAL A 170 -10.72 20.24 -8.33
C VAL A 170 -12.00 20.90 -7.73
N ALA A 171 -12.82 20.17 -6.97
CA ALA A 171 -14.01 20.61 -6.22
C ALA A 171 -13.82 20.91 -4.71
N ASP A 172 -12.63 20.78 -4.09
CA ASP A 172 -12.36 21.37 -2.76
C ASP A 172 -12.14 22.88 -2.93
N ARG A 173 -13.18 23.54 -3.44
CA ARG A 173 -13.21 24.97 -3.71
C ARG A 173 -13.73 25.66 -2.46
N HIS A 174 -13.10 26.77 -2.13
CA HIS A 174 -13.74 27.76 -1.29
C HIS A 174 -14.83 28.43 -2.13
N ILE A 175 -16.09 28.09 -1.87
CA ILE A 175 -17.23 28.63 -2.61
C ILE A 175 -17.88 29.71 -1.74
N PRO A 176 -18.10 30.93 -2.27
CA PRO A 176 -18.86 31.95 -1.55
C PRO A 176 -20.35 31.55 -1.55
N CYS A 177 -20.98 31.57 -0.38
CA CYS A 177 -22.43 31.35 -0.30
C CYS A 177 -23.18 32.55 -0.92
N PRO A 178 -24.10 32.34 -1.88
CA PRO A 178 -24.87 33.43 -2.50
C PRO A 178 -25.86 34.08 -1.53
N HIS A 179 -26.20 33.43 -0.42
CA HIS A 179 -27.16 33.94 0.57
C HIS A 179 -26.50 34.82 1.64
N CYS A 180 -25.36 34.40 2.21
CA CYS A 180 -24.72 35.11 3.32
C CYS A 180 -23.32 35.67 3.00
N GLY A 181 -22.75 35.35 1.84
CA GLY A 181 -21.44 35.83 1.40
C GLY A 181 -20.23 35.15 2.07
N SER A 182 -20.43 34.25 3.02
CA SER A 182 -19.33 33.53 3.66
C SER A 182 -18.66 32.56 2.68
N LEU A 183 -17.33 32.53 2.66
CA LEU A 183 -16.55 31.50 2.00
C LEU A 183 -16.51 30.24 2.88
N PHE A 184 -16.88 29.09 2.32
CA PHE A 184 -16.75 27.80 3.01
C PHE A 184 -16.08 26.77 2.09
N MET A 185 -15.39 25.82 2.70
CA MET A 185 -14.75 24.71 1.98
C MET A 185 -15.82 23.66 1.66
N CYS A 186 -16.17 23.52 0.38
CA CYS A 186 -17.08 22.48 -0.08
C CYS A 186 -16.27 21.21 -0.34
N ARG A 187 -16.51 20.14 0.42
CA ARG A 187 -15.92 18.82 0.13
C ARG A 187 -16.83 18.05 -0.80
N SER A 188 -16.28 17.20 -1.66
CA SER A 188 -17.06 16.31 -2.54
C SER A 188 -18.09 15.48 -1.76
N SER A 189 -17.76 15.06 -0.54
CA SER A 189 -18.66 14.33 0.36
C SER A 189 -19.86 15.13 0.88
N MET A 190 -19.82 16.46 0.79
CA MET A 190 -20.90 17.35 1.21
C MET A 190 -21.88 17.68 0.08
N VAL A 191 -21.54 17.32 -1.17
CA VAL A 191 -22.37 17.59 -2.34
C VAL A 191 -23.45 16.52 -2.43
N GLY A 192 -24.70 16.93 -2.32
CA GLY A 192 -25.87 16.07 -2.49
C GLY A 192 -26.00 15.56 -3.93
N PRO A 193 -26.89 14.57 -4.15
CA PRO A 193 -27.10 13.96 -5.47
C PRO A 193 -27.56 14.97 -6.54
N ASN A 194 -28.10 16.13 -6.14
CA ASN A 194 -28.51 17.19 -7.04
C ASN A 194 -27.42 18.24 -7.32
N GLY A 195 -26.22 18.08 -6.75
CA GLY A 195 -25.15 19.08 -6.84
C GLY A 195 -25.28 20.24 -5.84
N ASP A 196 -26.11 20.09 -4.81
CA ASP A 196 -26.35 21.07 -3.77
C ASP A 196 -25.52 20.78 -2.50
N VAL A 197 -25.08 21.84 -1.81
CA VAL A 197 -24.39 21.75 -0.52
C VAL A 197 -25.05 22.70 0.48
N ILE A 198 -25.21 22.29 1.73
CA ILE A 198 -25.77 23.15 2.78
C ILE A 198 -24.67 24.04 3.32
N CYS A 199 -24.86 25.36 3.24
CA CYS A 199 -23.89 26.31 3.79
C CYS A 199 -23.82 26.16 5.33
N PRO A 200 -22.64 25.94 5.93
CA PRO A 200 -22.54 25.75 7.39
C PRO A 200 -22.89 27.00 8.19
N HIS A 201 -22.80 28.19 7.58
CA HIS A 201 -23.03 29.47 8.25
C HIS A 201 -24.50 29.91 8.26
N CYS A 202 -25.21 29.78 7.14
CA CYS A 202 -26.61 30.23 7.03
C CYS A 202 -27.63 29.10 6.84
N GLN A 203 -27.18 27.84 6.70
CA GLN A 203 -28.02 26.66 6.52
C GLN A 203 -28.86 26.64 5.23
N GLU A 204 -28.62 27.57 4.30
CA GLU A 204 -29.25 27.58 2.98
C GLU A 204 -28.51 26.64 2.02
N ALA A 205 -29.27 26.02 1.11
CA ALA A 205 -28.74 25.15 0.07
C ALA A 205 -28.10 25.98 -1.06
N VAL A 206 -26.87 25.63 -1.42
CA VAL A 206 -26.09 26.28 -2.47
C VAL A 206 -25.83 25.29 -3.59
N VAL A 207 -26.24 25.60 -4.81
CA VAL A 207 -25.96 24.78 -5.99
C VAL A 207 -24.51 25.04 -6.43
N VAL A 208 -23.68 24.01 -6.41
CA VAL A 208 -22.30 24.09 -6.89
C VAL A 208 -22.31 23.90 -8.41
N PRO A 209 -21.87 24.88 -9.22
CA PRO A 209 -21.77 24.68 -10.66
C PRO A 209 -20.72 23.60 -10.93
N VAL A 210 -21.19 22.42 -11.35
CA VAL A 210 -20.32 21.31 -11.77
C VAL A 210 -19.77 21.66 -13.15
N GLU A 211 -18.71 22.47 -13.18
CA GLU A 211 -17.93 22.68 -14.39
C GLU A 211 -17.06 21.45 -14.63
N GLY A 212 -17.63 20.46 -15.31
CA GLY A 212 -16.97 19.25 -15.76
C GLY A 212 -17.92 18.40 -16.60
N PRO A 213 -17.42 17.50 -17.46
CA PRO A 213 -18.28 16.51 -18.10
C PRO A 213 -19.04 15.78 -16.99
N ARG A 214 -20.37 15.85 -17.00
CA ARG A 214 -21.17 14.97 -16.14
C ARG A 214 -20.64 13.56 -16.39
N PRO A 215 -20.23 12.79 -15.36
CA PRO A 215 -20.10 11.37 -15.55
C PRO A 215 -21.44 10.94 -16.12
N GLU A 216 -21.44 10.42 -17.35
CA GLU A 216 -22.61 9.75 -17.91
C GLU A 216 -22.91 8.65 -16.91
N HIS A 217 -23.87 8.94 -16.05
CA HIS A 217 -24.41 7.98 -15.12
C HIS A 217 -24.92 6.86 -16.02
N SER A 218 -24.18 5.75 -16.07
CA SER A 218 -24.74 4.51 -16.58
C SER A 218 -26.08 4.35 -15.86
N ASP A 219 -27.15 4.13 -16.61
CA ASP A 219 -28.53 3.94 -16.13
C ASP A 219 -28.69 2.67 -15.27
N ARG A 220 -27.77 2.42 -14.33
CA ARG A 220 -27.97 1.50 -13.23
C ARG A 220 -28.95 2.16 -12.28
N GLU A 221 -30.21 1.93 -12.59
CA GLU A 221 -31.34 2.04 -11.68
C GLU A 221 -30.92 1.55 -10.30
N TRP A 222 -30.73 2.49 -9.37
CA TRP A 222 -30.50 2.18 -7.96
C TRP A 222 -31.79 1.55 -7.44
N LYS A 223 -31.82 0.22 -7.34
CA LYS A 223 -32.89 -0.49 -6.67
C LYS A 223 -32.61 -0.42 -5.16
N PRO A 224 -33.47 0.25 -4.36
CA PRO A 224 -33.35 0.18 -2.91
C PRO A 224 -33.47 -1.29 -2.51
N GLU A 225 -32.42 -1.81 -1.88
CA GLU A 225 -32.39 -3.13 -1.28
C GLU A 225 -33.22 -3.09 0.01
N SER A 226 -34.54 -2.91 -0.14
CA SER A 226 -35.50 -3.09 0.94
C SER A 226 -36.05 -4.51 0.85
N SER A 227 -36.15 -5.16 2.02
CA SER A 227 -36.70 -6.51 2.27
C SER A 227 -35.81 -7.72 1.97
N ARG A 228 -34.78 -7.90 2.82
CA ARG A 228 -34.53 -9.24 3.41
C ARG A 228 -34.47 -9.09 4.94
N TRP A 229 -35.63 -9.30 5.55
CA TRP A 229 -35.72 -9.87 6.89
C TRP A 229 -35.58 -11.39 6.74
#